data_AF-A0A7J9B1F5-F1
#
_entry.id   AF-A0A7J9B1F5-F1
#
_cell.length_a   1.000
_cell.length_b   1.000
_cell.length_c   1.000
_cell.angle_alpha   90.00
_cell.angle_beta   90.00
_cell.angle_gamma   90.00
#
_symmetry.space_group_name_H-M   'P 1'
#
loop_
_entity.id
_entity.type
_entity.pdbx_description
1 polymer ?
#
loop_
_entity_poly.entity_id
_entity_poly.type
_entity_poly.pdbx_seq_one_letter_code
_entity_poly.pdbx_strand_id
1 'polypeptide(L)' 'MGFNSITIMGDSKTIINKCKKKARDKSVLGAIIDDIQSIKTRFQKITFRFIQRT' A
#
# COMPACT_ATOMS: atom_id res chain seq x y z
N MET A 1 5.78 -21.71 -7.15
CA MET A 1 5.36 -20.49 -7.87
C MET A 1 4.61 -19.59 -6.88
N GLY A 2 5.18 -18.43 -6.54
CA GLY A 2 4.68 -17.56 -5.47
C GLY A 2 3.51 -16.66 -5.88
N PHE A 3 2.92 -15.97 -4.91
CA PHE A 3 1.80 -15.05 -5.12
C PHE A 3 2.15 -13.98 -6.16
N ASN A 4 1.35 -13.91 -7.22
CA ASN A 4 1.61 -13.00 -8.33
C ASN A 4 1.01 -11.61 -8.11
N SER A 5 0.00 -11.51 -7.26
CA SER A 5 -0.69 -10.26 -6.97
C SER A 5 -1.18 -10.18 -5.52
N ILE A 6 -1.09 -8.99 -4.94
CA ILE A 6 -1.63 -8.67 -3.61
C ILE A 6 -2.57 -7.49 -3.72
N THR A 7 -3.71 -7.59 -3.03
CA THR A 7 -4.65 -6.47 -2.87
C THR A 7 -4.71 -6.05 -1.41
N ILE A 8 -4.28 -4.83 -1.12
CA ILE A 8 -4.33 -4.22 0.21
C ILE A 8 -5.59 -3.37 0.27
N MET A 9 -6.50 -3.73 1.17
CA MET A 9 -7.79 -3.06 1.34
C MET A 9 -7.85 -2.34 2.68
N GLY A 10 -8.42 -1.14 2.73
CA GLY A 10 -8.54 -0.39 3.98
C GLY A 10 -9.58 0.72 3.93
N ASP A 11 -10.08 1.08 5.10
CA ASP A 11 -11.15 2.08 5.28
C ASP A 11 -10.65 3.51 5.45
N SER A 12 -9.34 3.72 5.53
CA SER A 12 -8.77 5.05 5.56
C SER A 12 -8.39 5.50 4.15
N LYS A 13 -9.21 6.38 3.56
CA LYS A 13 -8.99 6.95 2.22
C LYS A 13 -7.64 7.63 2.12
N THR A 14 -7.24 8.36 3.16
CA THR A 14 -5.98 9.10 3.24
C THR A 14 -4.77 8.16 3.17
N ILE A 15 -4.82 7.05 3.93
CA ILE A 15 -3.72 6.07 3.99
C ILE A 15 -3.61 5.30 2.67
N ILE A 16 -4.73 4.82 2.12
CA ILE A 16 -4.78 4.14 0.81
C ILE A 16 -4.23 5.06 -0.29
N ASN A 17 -4.56 6.35 -0.27
CA ASN A 17 -4.07 7.29 -1.26
C ASN A 17 -2.57 7.60 -1.10
N LYS A 18 -2.06 7.68 0.14
CA LYS A 18 -0.61 7.82 0.40
C LYS A 18 0.19 6.62 -0.12
N CYS A 19 -0.30 5.39 0.13
CA CYS A 19 0.27 4.17 -0.42
C CYS A 19 0.31 4.17 -1.96
N LYS A 20 -0.72 4.70 -2.63
CA LYS A 20 -0.75 4.82 -4.10
C LYS A 20 0.22 5.85 -4.63
N LYS A 21 0.26 7.04 -4.03
CA LYS A 21 1.04 8.19 -4.52
C LYS A 21 2.54 8.06 -4.28
N LYS A 22 2.99 7.08 -3.48
CA LYS A 22 4.38 6.99 -3.00
C LYS A 22 4.87 8.30 -2.37
N ALA A 23 3.97 9.04 -1.73
CA ALA A 23 4.31 10.34 -1.17
C ALA A 23 5.33 10.11 -0.04
N ARG A 24 6.50 10.73 -0.18
CA ARG A 24 7.61 10.60 0.77
C ARG A 24 7.27 11.38 2.04
N ASP A 25 6.54 10.74 2.94
CA ASP A 25 6.22 11.26 4.26
C ASP A 25 7.39 10.94 5.22
N LYS A 26 7.93 11.93 5.93
CA LYS A 26 8.94 11.72 7.01
C LYS A 26 8.32 11.17 8.31
N SER A 27 7.04 10.83 8.28
CA SER A 27 6.30 10.26 9.40
C SER A 27 6.57 8.76 9.55
N VAL A 28 6.30 8.19 10.73
CA VAL A 28 6.34 6.73 10.96
C VAL A 28 5.51 5.96 9.91
N LEU A 29 4.37 6.53 9.52
CA LEU A 29 3.54 6.03 8.42
C LEU A 29 4.26 5.94 7.08
N GLY A 30 5.13 6.91 6.76
CA GLY A 30 5.91 6.91 5.54
C GLY A 30 6.95 5.79 5.51
N ALA A 31 7.60 5.50 6.63
CA ALA A 31 8.52 4.36 6.75
C ALA A 31 7.80 3.02 6.52
N ILE A 32 6.58 2.86 7.05
CA ILE A 32 5.74 1.68 6.82
C ILE A 32 5.34 1.57 5.34
N ILE A 33 4.96 2.69 4.71
CA ILE A 33 4.61 2.72 3.29
C ILE A 33 5.82 2.35 2.42
N ASP A 34 7.01 2.85 2.76
CA ASP A 34 8.26 2.55 2.05
C ASP A 34 8.63 1.07 2.17
N ASP A 35 8.48 0.48 3.36
CA ASP A 35 8.65 -0.95 3.59
C ASP A 35 7.69 -1.78 2.73
N ILE A 36 6.37 -1.47 2.76
CA ILE A 36 5.37 -2.15 1.91
C ILE A 36 5.74 -2.05 0.42
N GLN A 37 6.31 -0.93 -0.01
CA GLN A 37 6.78 -0.75 -1.37
C GLN A 37 8.07 -1.49 -1.70
N SER A 38 8.99 -1.65 -0.74
CA SER A 38 10.17 -2.49 -0.89
C SER A 38 9.77 -3.96 -1.10
N ILE A 39 8.74 -4.42 -0.38
CA ILE A 39 8.20 -5.77 -0.55
C ILE A 39 7.45 -5.89 -1.90
N LYS A 40 6.91 -4.79 -2.46
CA LYS A 40 6.31 -4.76 -3.81
C LYS A 40 7.26 -5.28 -4.88
N THR A 41 8.57 -5.10 -4.73
CA THR A 41 9.59 -5.64 -5.66
C THR A 41 9.59 -7.16 -5.73
N ARG A 42 9.05 -7.85 -4.71
CA ARG A 42 8.86 -9.31 -4.69
C ARG A 42 7.57 -9.79 -5.34
N PHE A 43 6.64 -8.90 -5.70
CA PHE A 43 5.33 -9.22 -6.25
C PHE A 43 5.11 -8.54 -7.61
N GLN A 44 4.54 -9.25 -8.60
CA GLN A 44 4.31 -8.64 -9.93
C GLN A 44 3.27 -7.52 -9.89
N LYS A 45 2.29 -7.57 -8.96
CA LYS A 45 1.21 -6.58 -8.88
C LYS A 45 0.76 -6.34 -7.44
N ILE A 46 0.84 -5.10 -6.96
CA ILE A 46 0.16 -4.68 -5.72
C ILE A 46 -0.88 -3.61 -6.03
N THR A 47 -2.09 -3.84 -5.57
CA THR A 47 -3.24 -2.95 -5.73
C THR A 47 -3.71 -2.46 -4.37
N PHE A 48 -3.91 -1.15 -4.22
CA PHE A 48 -4.49 -0.57 -3.01
C PHE A 48 -5.95 -0.20 -3.27
N ARG A 49 -6.88 -0.69 -2.44
CA ARG A 49 -8.32 -0.44 -2.59
C ARG A 49 -8.88 0.17 -1.31
N PHE A 50 -9.58 1.28 -1.47
CA PHE A 50 -10.34 1.88 -0.39
C PHE A 50 -11.70 1.18 -0.30
N ILE A 51 -12.09 0.80 0.91
CA ILE A 51 -13.39 0.22 1.23
C ILE A 51 -14.09 1.16 2.21
N GLN A 52 -15.29 1.65 1.88
CA GLN A 52 -16.09 2.34 2.88
C GLN A 52 -16.55 1.33 3.93
N ARG A 53 -16.35 1.64 5.22
CA ARG A 53 -17.14 0.99 6.27
C ARG A 53 -18.56 1.50 6.14
N THR A 54 -19.49 0.59 5.86
CA THR A 54 -20.93 0.82 5.99
C THR A 54 -21.32 0.75 7.46
#